data_AF-A0A9D7VM39-F1
#
_entry.id   AF-A0A9D7VM39-F1
#
_cell.length_a   1.000
_cell.length_b   1.000
_cell.length_c   1.000
_cell.angle_alpha   90.00
_cell.angle_beta   90.00
_cell.angle_gamma   90.00
#
_symmetry.space_group_name_H-M   'P 1'
#
loop_
_entity.id
_entity.type
_entity.pdbx_description
1 polymer ?
#
loop_
_entity_poly.entity_id
_entity_poly.type
_entity_poly.pdbx_seq_one_letter_code
_entity_poly.pdbx_strand_id
1 'polypeptide(L)'
;MGLFSSERTQPVTDSKPWPTEIRLAKDKKQLTVAFDTGESHTFDAEYLRVCSPSAEVQGHSPAQKQTVPGKRDVGIMQIEPVGNYAVRIHFDDLHNTGIFSWDYFLKLARDRDEMWGGYLKDLEAKGLSRDPKPRK
;
A
#
# COMPACT_ATOMS: atom_id res chain seq x y z
N MET A 1 46.28 12.23 -30.33
CA MET A 1 45.44 11.04 -30.62
C MET A 1 45.35 10.20 -29.36
N GLY A 2 44.15 9.97 -28.84
CA GLY A 2 43.92 9.10 -27.67
C GLY A 2 42.71 9.53 -26.85
N LEU A 3 41.52 9.47 -27.46
CA LEU A 3 40.22 9.62 -26.80
C LEU A 3 39.95 8.38 -25.93
N PHE A 4 39.74 8.56 -24.62
CA PHE A 4 39.05 7.60 -23.76
C PHE A 4 37.96 8.39 -23.01
N SER A 5 36.72 8.29 -23.49
CA SER A 5 35.69 7.36 -23.00
C SER A 5 35.16 7.73 -21.61
N SER A 6 34.09 8.53 -21.67
CA SER A 6 32.79 8.29 -21.01
C SER A 6 32.72 8.22 -19.49
N GLU A 7 32.08 9.26 -18.95
CA GLU A 7 31.25 9.32 -17.75
C GLU A 7 30.89 7.98 -17.10
N ARG A 8 31.15 7.86 -15.80
CA ARG A 8 30.18 7.31 -14.85
C ARG A 8 30.25 8.11 -13.56
N THR A 9 29.59 9.26 -13.58
CA THR A 9 29.06 9.88 -12.36
C THR A 9 28.16 8.84 -11.70
N GLN A 10 28.51 8.35 -10.52
CA GLN A 10 27.51 7.82 -9.60
C GLN A 10 27.26 8.92 -8.58
N PRO A 11 26.29 9.82 -8.80
CA PRO A 11 25.89 10.73 -7.75
C PRO A 11 25.22 9.90 -6.65
N VAL A 12 25.63 10.17 -5.42
CA VAL A 12 25.02 9.68 -4.19
C VAL A 12 23.50 9.77 -4.31
N THR A 13 22.78 8.65 -4.33
CA THR A 13 21.34 8.71 -4.48
C THR A 13 20.68 8.83 -3.10
N ASP A 14 20.33 10.06 -2.74
CA ASP A 14 19.08 10.39 -2.03
C ASP A 14 17.89 9.92 -2.90
N SER A 15 17.85 8.63 -3.26
CA SER A 15 16.85 8.10 -4.19
C SER A 15 15.60 7.81 -3.41
N LYS A 16 14.63 8.72 -3.51
CA LYS A 16 13.23 8.35 -3.28
C LYS A 16 12.94 7.07 -4.07
N PRO A 17 12.33 6.06 -3.45
CA PRO A 17 11.99 4.82 -4.14
C PRO A 17 11.08 5.15 -5.32
N TRP A 18 11.57 4.92 -6.53
CA TRP A 18 10.79 5.15 -7.75
C TRP A 18 10.20 3.83 -8.21
N PRO A 19 8.88 3.75 -8.47
CA PRO A 19 8.26 2.54 -8.98
C PRO A 19 8.63 2.33 -10.45
N THR A 20 9.23 1.20 -10.78
CA THR A 20 9.48 0.81 -12.17
C THR A 20 8.29 0.13 -12.79
N GLU A 21 7.55 -0.66 -12.00
CA GLU A 21 6.37 -1.39 -12.47
C GLU A 21 5.31 -1.47 -11.38
N ILE A 22 4.05 -1.27 -11.77
CA ILE A 22 2.90 -1.44 -10.89
C ILE A 22 1.96 -2.42 -11.57
N ARG A 23 1.85 -3.62 -11.00
CA ARG A 23 1.06 -4.71 -11.56
C ARG A 23 -0.08 -5.07 -10.63
N LEU A 24 -1.29 -4.79 -11.09
CA LEU A 24 -2.51 -5.24 -10.45
C LEU A 24 -2.79 -6.70 -10.86
N ALA A 25 -3.03 -7.58 -9.88
CA ALA A 25 -3.43 -8.95 -10.15
C ALA A 25 -4.80 -9.00 -10.82
N LYS A 26 -5.06 -10.05 -11.63
CA LYS A 26 -6.36 -10.24 -12.30
C LYS A 26 -7.54 -10.32 -11.33
N ASP A 27 -7.28 -10.84 -10.12
CA ASP A 27 -8.25 -10.96 -9.05
C ASP A 27 -8.55 -9.60 -8.38
N LYS A 28 -7.80 -8.54 -8.72
CA LYS A 28 -7.87 -7.20 -8.12
C LYS A 28 -7.62 -7.14 -6.62
N LYS A 29 -7.33 -8.27 -5.97
CA LYS A 29 -7.03 -8.35 -4.54
C LYS A 29 -5.55 -8.22 -4.20
N GLN A 30 -4.67 -8.13 -5.20
CA GLN A 30 -3.22 -8.02 -4.97
C GLN A 30 -2.60 -7.00 -5.90
N LEU A 31 -1.73 -6.17 -5.33
CA LEU A 31 -0.95 -5.16 -6.01
C LEU A 31 0.53 -5.47 -5.85
N THR A 32 1.21 -5.69 -6.96
CA THR A 32 2.67 -5.79 -6.98
C THR A 32 3.25 -4.44 -7.38
N VAL A 33 4.17 -3.92 -6.59
CA VAL A 33 4.94 -2.70 -6.89
C VAL A 33 6.41 -3.09 -6.96
N ALA A 34 7.02 -2.93 -8.13
CA ALA A 34 8.45 -3.05 -8.34
C ALA A 34 9.09 -1.67 -8.31
N PHE A 35 10.25 -1.57 -7.65
CA PHE A 35 11.03 -0.37 -7.52
C PHE A 35 12.31 -0.45 -8.36
N ASP A 36 12.87 0.72 -8.70
CA ASP A 36 14.13 0.83 -9.45
C ASP A 36 15.33 0.20 -8.73
N THR A 37 15.23 0.06 -7.41
CA THR A 37 16.21 -0.65 -6.58
C THR A 37 16.29 -2.16 -6.88
N GLY A 38 15.36 -2.69 -7.69
CA GLY A 38 15.20 -4.12 -7.96
C GLY A 38 14.33 -4.85 -6.93
N GLU A 39 13.84 -4.13 -5.91
CA GLU A 39 12.91 -4.68 -4.93
C GLU A 39 11.50 -4.71 -5.50
N SER A 40 10.81 -5.84 -5.31
CA SER A 40 9.39 -5.96 -5.66
C SER A 40 8.60 -6.43 -4.45
N HIS A 41 7.51 -5.73 -4.15
CA HIS A 41 6.66 -5.99 -3.01
C HIS A 41 5.24 -6.22 -3.45
N THR A 42 4.65 -7.31 -2.97
CA THR A 42 3.25 -7.65 -3.22
C THR A 42 2.42 -7.33 -1.99
N PHE A 43 1.41 -6.50 -2.17
CA PHE A 43 0.49 -6.04 -1.14
C PHE A 43 -0.91 -6.52 -1.46
N ASP A 44 -1.59 -7.07 -0.46
CA ASP A 44 -2.99 -7.44 -0.59
C ASP A 44 -3.86 -6.17 -0.50
N ALA A 45 -4.92 -6.10 -1.29
CA ALA A 45 -5.87 -4.99 -1.32
C ALA A 45 -6.52 -4.78 0.05
N GLU A 46 -6.83 -5.87 0.76
CA GLU A 46 -7.28 -5.85 2.15
C GLU A 46 -6.26 -5.12 3.02
N TYR A 47 -4.99 -5.50 2.92
CA TYR A 47 -3.91 -4.90 3.69
C TYR A 47 -3.75 -3.40 3.39
N LEU A 48 -3.73 -3.02 2.12
CA LEU A 48 -3.67 -1.61 1.72
C LEU A 48 -4.88 -0.82 2.22
N ARG A 49 -6.07 -1.43 2.20
CA ARG A 49 -7.30 -0.77 2.65
C ARG A 49 -7.31 -0.54 4.16
N VAL A 50 -6.91 -1.55 4.96
CA VAL A 50 -6.86 -1.43 6.43
C VAL A 50 -5.72 -0.54 6.89
N CYS A 51 -4.64 -0.50 6.10
CA CYS A 51 -3.47 0.32 6.35
C CYS A 51 -3.50 1.65 5.57
N SER A 52 -4.64 2.05 5.01
CA SER A 52 -4.75 3.32 4.30
C SER A 52 -4.67 4.48 5.30
N PRO A 53 -3.74 5.44 5.13
CA PRO A 53 -3.51 6.56 6.04
C PRO A 53 -4.57 7.67 5.88
N SER A 54 -5.80 7.34 5.49
CA SER A 54 -6.89 8.32 5.50
C SER A 54 -7.05 8.79 6.96
N ALA A 55 -6.99 10.10 7.19
CA ALA A 55 -7.06 10.73 8.51
C ALA A 55 -8.28 10.27 9.36
N GLU A 56 -9.29 9.71 8.72
CA GLU A 56 -10.45 9.05 9.32
C GLU A 56 -10.12 7.72 10.04
N VAL A 57 -9.13 6.96 9.57
CA VAL A 57 -8.71 5.67 10.16
C VAL A 57 -7.68 5.88 11.26
N GLN A 58 -6.86 6.93 11.21
CA GLN A 58 -5.87 7.15 12.27
C GLN A 58 -6.52 7.64 13.57
N GLY A 59 -7.58 8.45 13.50
CA GLY A 59 -8.14 9.11 14.67
C GLY A 59 -7.10 9.98 15.40
N HIS A 60 -7.53 10.85 16.31
CA HIS A 60 -6.58 11.54 17.19
C HIS A 60 -6.14 10.65 18.37
N SER A 61 -6.63 9.42 18.46
CA SER A 61 -6.36 8.48 19.54
C SER A 61 -6.53 7.03 19.06
N PRO A 62 -5.75 6.06 19.59
CA PRO A 62 -5.84 4.64 19.19
C PRO A 62 -7.24 4.03 19.39
N ALA A 63 -8.07 4.61 20.26
CA ALA A 63 -9.47 4.22 20.45
C ALA A 63 -10.43 4.66 19.30
N GLN A 64 -10.01 5.64 18.48
CA GLN A 64 -10.75 6.10 17.31
C GLN A 64 -10.27 5.44 16.01
N LYS A 65 -9.32 4.50 16.07
CA LYS A 65 -8.96 3.70 14.89
C LYS A 65 -10.20 2.97 14.40
N GLN A 66 -10.72 3.40 13.26
CA GLN A 66 -11.85 2.75 12.63
C GLN A 66 -11.35 1.48 11.96
N THR A 67 -11.42 0.37 12.70
CA THR A 67 -11.17 -0.96 12.16
C THR A 67 -12.28 -1.29 11.22
N VAL A 68 -11.90 -1.58 9.98
CA VAL A 68 -12.84 -1.88 8.91
C VAL A 68 -12.96 -3.40 8.79
N PRO A 69 -14.01 -4.02 9.36
CA PRO A 69 -14.26 -5.45 9.23
C PRO A 69 -14.95 -5.78 7.91
N GLY A 70 -14.94 -7.06 7.53
CA GLY A 70 -15.65 -7.54 6.33
C GLY A 70 -15.08 -7.05 5.00
N LYS A 71 -13.78 -6.69 4.96
CA LYS A 71 -13.09 -6.23 3.75
C LYS A 71 -12.18 -7.27 3.10
N ARG A 72 -12.31 -8.54 3.47
CA ARG A 72 -11.56 -9.63 2.82
C ARG A 72 -11.77 -9.72 1.30
N ASP A 73 -12.91 -9.25 0.81
CA ASP A 73 -13.21 -9.21 -0.62
C ASP A 73 -12.91 -7.85 -1.28
N VAL A 74 -12.28 -6.91 -0.56
CA VAL A 74 -11.97 -5.60 -1.14
C VAL A 74 -11.00 -5.77 -2.31
N GLY A 75 -11.40 -5.26 -3.46
CA GLY A 75 -10.58 -5.19 -4.65
C GLY A 75 -10.08 -3.78 -4.91
N ILE A 76 -8.95 -3.68 -5.60
CA ILE A 76 -8.45 -2.45 -6.20
C ILE A 76 -9.07 -2.34 -7.59
N MET A 77 -9.90 -1.32 -7.79
CA MET A 77 -10.49 -1.05 -9.10
C MET A 77 -9.50 -0.37 -10.04
N GLN A 78 -8.77 0.62 -9.53
CA GLN A 78 -7.90 1.47 -10.34
C GLN A 78 -6.78 2.07 -9.49
N ILE A 79 -5.66 2.39 -10.15
CA ILE A 79 -4.51 3.05 -9.54
C ILE A 79 -4.16 4.24 -10.41
N GLU A 80 -4.12 5.42 -9.81
CA GLU A 80 -3.80 6.66 -10.49
C GLU A 80 -2.51 7.24 -9.89
N PRO A 81 -1.47 7.52 -10.69
CA PRO A 81 -0.29 8.23 -10.20
C PRO A 81 -0.67 9.64 -9.76
N VAL A 82 -0.29 10.01 -8.54
CA VAL A 82 -0.51 11.35 -7.98
C VAL A 82 0.82 12.08 -7.94
N GLY A 83 1.01 12.96 -8.91
CA GLY A 83 2.27 13.67 -9.10
C GLY A 83 3.42 12.69 -9.37
N ASN A 84 4.49 12.82 -8.58
CA ASN A 84 5.73 12.07 -8.79
C ASN A 84 6.24 11.35 -7.53
N TYR A 85 5.40 11.20 -6.50
CA TYR A 85 5.80 10.65 -5.20
C TYR A 85 4.80 9.67 -4.58
N ALA A 86 3.60 9.55 -5.16
CA ALA A 86 2.53 8.70 -4.65
C ALA A 86 1.61 8.18 -5.75
N VAL A 87 0.80 7.18 -5.40
CA VAL A 87 -0.36 6.74 -6.17
C VAL A 87 -1.62 6.81 -5.33
N ARG A 88 -2.71 7.19 -5.98
CA ARG A 88 -4.05 7.03 -5.46
C ARG A 88 -4.57 5.66 -5.86
N ILE A 89 -5.08 4.91 -4.90
CA ILE A 89 -5.70 3.62 -5.12
C ILE A 89 -7.21 3.77 -4.94
N HIS A 90 -7.96 3.32 -5.94
CA HIS A 90 -9.40 3.27 -5.94
C HIS A 90 -9.81 1.86 -5.54
N PHE A 91 -10.45 1.72 -4.39
CA PHE A 91 -10.99 0.46 -3.91
C PHE A 91 -12.47 0.34 -4.29
N ASP A 92 -12.92 -0.89 -4.48
CA ASP A 92 -14.31 -1.22 -4.83
C ASP A 92 -15.31 -0.86 -3.71
N ASP A 93 -14.80 -0.73 -2.48
CA ASP A 93 -15.56 -0.38 -1.28
C ASP A 93 -16.00 1.10 -1.19
N LEU A 94 -16.19 1.78 -2.33
CA LEU A 94 -16.43 3.22 -2.41
C LEU A 94 -15.28 4.09 -1.81
N HIS A 95 -14.13 3.50 -1.52
CA HIS A 95 -12.97 4.21 -0.97
C HIS A 95 -12.00 4.59 -2.08
N ASN A 96 -11.98 5.87 -2.46
CA ASN A 96 -11.18 6.40 -3.58
C ASN A 96 -10.19 7.50 -3.15
N THR A 97 -10.06 7.74 -1.84
CA THR A 97 -9.20 8.81 -1.29
C THR A 97 -7.85 8.29 -0.77
N GLY A 98 -7.58 6.99 -0.88
CA GLY A 98 -6.34 6.38 -0.40
C GLY A 98 -5.13 6.77 -1.24
N ILE A 99 -4.30 7.68 -0.74
CA ILE A 99 -3.04 8.08 -1.37
C ILE A 99 -1.90 7.36 -0.67
N PHE A 100 -1.13 6.60 -1.44
CA PHE A 100 0.00 5.78 -0.99
C PHE A 100 1.27 6.32 -1.61
N SER A 101 2.12 6.93 -0.79
CA SER A 101 3.45 7.37 -1.19
C SER A 101 4.38 6.18 -1.38
N TRP A 102 5.42 6.32 -2.22
CA TRP A 102 6.40 5.24 -2.43
C TRP A 102 7.13 4.84 -1.15
N ASP A 103 7.52 5.82 -0.33
CA ASP A 103 8.06 5.61 1.00
C ASP A 103 7.09 4.84 1.91
N TYR A 104 5.79 5.15 1.79
CA TYR A 104 4.76 4.47 2.56
C TYR A 104 4.62 3.00 2.15
N PHE A 105 4.72 2.66 0.85
CA PHE A 105 4.75 1.25 0.43
C PHE A 105 5.95 0.50 1.03
N LEU A 106 7.13 1.11 1.06
CA LEU A 106 8.28 0.49 1.72
C LEU A 106 8.05 0.32 3.22
N LYS A 107 7.46 1.32 3.88
CA LYS A 107 7.06 1.21 5.28
C LYS A 107 6.07 0.07 5.49
N LEU A 108 5.03 -0.01 4.66
CA LEU A 108 4.02 -1.07 4.68
C LEU A 108 4.63 -2.46 4.47
N ALA A 109 5.67 -2.58 3.65
CA ALA A 109 6.37 -3.83 3.41
C ALA A 109 7.22 -4.23 4.62
N ARG A 110 7.94 -3.27 5.22
CA ARG A 110 8.80 -3.49 6.40
C ARG A 110 8.01 -3.79 7.66
N ASP A 111 7.00 -2.98 7.95
CA ASP A 111 6.14 -3.09 9.13
C ASP A 111 4.93 -4.03 8.89
N ARG A 112 4.94 -4.82 7.80
CA ARG A 112 3.79 -5.66 7.40
C ARG A 112 3.27 -6.51 8.55
N ASP A 113 4.16 -7.24 9.21
CA ASP A 113 3.80 -8.17 10.27
C ASP A 113 3.24 -7.44 11.50
N GLU A 114 3.84 -6.31 11.88
CA GLU A 114 3.41 -5.51 13.02
C GLU A 114 2.04 -4.86 12.77
N MET A 115 1.87 -4.18 11.62
CA MET A 115 0.61 -3.51 11.29
C MET A 115 -0.52 -4.52 11.10
N TRP A 116 -0.23 -5.65 10.46
CA TRP A 116 -1.19 -6.75 10.29
C TRP A 116 -1.57 -7.40 11.61
N GLY A 117 -0.58 -7.70 12.46
CA GLY A 117 -0.81 -8.23 13.81
C GLY A 117 -1.63 -7.29 14.68
N GLY A 118 -1.38 -5.98 14.59
CA GLY A 118 -2.18 -4.95 15.25
C GLY A 118 -3.63 -4.93 14.77
N TYR A 119 -3.85 -5.04 13.45
CA TYR A 119 -5.19 -5.14 12.87
C TYR A 119 -5.94 -6.39 13.34
N LEU A 120 -5.28 -7.55 13.34
CA LEU A 120 -5.88 -8.81 13.83
C LEU A 120 -6.27 -8.72 15.31
N LYS A 121 -5.41 -8.14 16.15
CA LYS A 121 -5.73 -7.90 17.56
C LYS A 121 -6.92 -6.97 17.75
N ASP A 122 -7.01 -5.91 16.95
CA ASP A 122 -8.12 -4.98 17.05
C ASP A 122 -9.44 -5.61 16.59
N LEU A 123 -9.42 -6.40 15.51
CA LEU A 123 -10.56 -7.23 15.10
C LEU A 123 -11.03 -8.14 16.23
N GLU A 124 -10.11 -8.87 16.86
CA GLU A 124 -10.41 -9.75 17.99
C GLU A 124 -10.98 -8.97 19.18
N ALA A 125 -10.34 -7.85 19.56
CA ALA A 125 -10.77 -7.01 20.67
C ALA A 125 -12.18 -6.42 20.46
N LYS A 126 -12.56 -6.13 19.21
CA LYS A 126 -13.89 -5.64 18.85
C LYS A 126 -14.89 -6.75 18.53
N GLY A 127 -14.48 -8.03 18.56
CA GLY A 127 -15.31 -9.18 18.17
C GLY A 127 -15.74 -9.15 16.70
N LEU A 128 -14.94 -8.50 15.85
CA LEU A 128 -15.21 -8.32 14.43
C LEU A 128 -14.50 -9.38 13.59
N SER A 129 -15.08 -9.74 12.45
CA SER A 129 -14.48 -10.69 11.51
C SER A 129 -13.96 -10.02 10.25
N ARG A 130 -12.85 -10.53 9.72
CA ARG A 130 -12.33 -10.16 8.39
C ARG A 130 -13.30 -10.54 7.27
N ASP A 131 -14.06 -11.60 7.46
CA ASP A 131 -14.92 -12.19 6.44
C ASP A 131 -16.18 -11.32 6.23
N PRO A 132 -16.52 -10.98 4.97
CA PRO A 132 -17.77 -10.30 4.68
C PRO A 132 -18.94 -11.19 5.09
N LYS A 133 -19.93 -10.63 5.80
CA LYS A 133 -21.13 -11.38 6.17
C LYS A 133 -21.79 -11.89 4.88
N PRO A 134 -22.10 -13.19 4.75
CA PRO A 134 -22.76 -13.70 3.56
C PRO A 134 -24.09 -12.95 3.40
N ARG A 135 -24.26 -12.27 2.26
CA ARG A 135 -25.55 -11.66 1.91
C ARG A 135 -26.52 -12.81 1.71
N LYS A 136 -27.52 -12.91 2.59
CA LYS A 136 -28.59 -13.91 2.52
C LYS A 136 -29.73 -13.40 1.65
#